data_AF-A0A7X9NHN0-F1
#
_entry.id   AF-A0A7X9NHN0-F1
#
_cell.length_a   1.000
_cell.length_b   1.000
_cell.length_c   1.000
_cell.angle_alpha   90.00
_cell.angle_beta   90.00
_cell.angle_gamma   90.00
#
_symmetry.space_group_name_H-M   'P 1'
#
loop_
_entity.id
_entity.type
_entity.pdbx_description
1 polymer ?
#
loop_
_entity_poly.entity_id
_entity_poly.type
_entity_poly.pdbx_seq_one_letter_code
_entity_poly.pdbx_strand_id
1 'polypeptide(L)'
;MKVAELRNIISNYDKKTTDKVLVEIYKALPKSKKEDIDLLILNPNDSTKKKSKIEKVDITNLESEINYFIKCANNDLYIAPNRIISKSERFKWRFKAMRFIKELRLFDPKTEEGFTASKLLKELYDLFSKASHYYIFSNDNPFGSIKESQVSLACEIVDRLLINNKKDETIQLCASIFNQPLDANTLSIEIVANICALLYKHKVADEALHMLIETCTRNKPNKGYSTSYEYDKREKYGVNVMAIAWLYTLTEEYEKGISFFKKNYPDKDEKYKENILLDQILKYTAPEEIYIKEYEANEKLIKNSHLFEELTQTYNEFKKIIKDTGH
;
A
#
# COMPACT_ATOMS: atom_id res chain seq x y z
N MET A 1 2.06 -26.85 -29.93
CA MET A 1 2.18 -26.62 -31.38
C MET A 1 2.03 -25.13 -31.65
N LYS A 2 3.00 -24.52 -32.32
CA LYS A 2 2.96 -23.10 -32.72
C LYS A 2 2.10 -22.91 -33.97
N VAL A 3 1.62 -21.69 -34.22
CA VAL A 3 0.79 -21.38 -35.41
C VAL A 3 1.50 -21.73 -36.72
N ALA A 4 2.82 -21.53 -36.78
CA ALA A 4 3.63 -21.88 -37.96
C ALA A 4 3.66 -23.40 -38.22
N GLU A 5 3.77 -24.22 -37.18
CA GLU A 5 3.74 -25.67 -37.27
C GLU A 5 2.37 -26.17 -37.72
N LEU A 6 1.29 -25.60 -37.16
CA LEU A 6 -0.07 -25.92 -37.57
C LEU A 6 -0.34 -25.57 -39.03
N ARG A 7 0.14 -24.42 -39.52
CA ARG A 7 0.01 -24.03 -40.93
C ARG A 7 0.70 -25.01 -41.87
N ASN A 8 1.90 -25.47 -41.51
CA ASN A 8 2.64 -26.46 -42.31
C ASN A 8 1.95 -27.83 -42.34
N ILE A 9 1.23 -28.20 -41.28
CA ILE A 9 0.47 -29.46 -41.24
C ILE A 9 -0.79 -29.34 -42.10
N ILE A 10 -1.56 -28.25 -41.93
CA ILE A 10 -2.81 -28.03 -42.67
C ILE A 10 -2.55 -27.79 -44.17
N SER A 11 -1.42 -27.20 -44.56
CA SER A 11 -1.08 -26.99 -45.98
C SER A 11 -0.91 -28.29 -46.77
N ASN A 12 -0.69 -29.42 -46.09
CA ASN A 12 -0.53 -30.73 -46.71
C ASN A 12 -1.87 -31.49 -46.84
N TYR A 13 -2.97 -30.93 -46.33
CA TYR A 13 -4.30 -31.53 -46.43
C TYR A 13 -5.10 -30.95 -47.59
N ASP A 14 -5.95 -31.78 -48.19
CA ASP A 14 -6.93 -31.31 -49.15
C ASP A 14 -8.03 -30.50 -48.44
N LYS A 15 -8.75 -29.69 -49.21
CA LYS A 15 -9.78 -28.79 -48.69
C LYS A 15 -10.85 -29.54 -47.89
N LYS A 16 -11.26 -30.72 -48.35
CA LYS A 16 -12.32 -31.52 -47.71
C LYS A 16 -11.88 -32.07 -46.35
N THR A 17 -10.60 -32.43 -46.20
CA THR A 17 -10.03 -32.85 -44.93
C THR A 17 -9.87 -31.66 -43.98
N THR A 18 -9.48 -30.50 -44.51
CA THR A 18 -9.36 -29.25 -43.73
C THR A 18 -10.70 -28.81 -43.16
N ASP A 19 -11.77 -28.88 -43.96
CA ASP A 19 -13.14 -28.54 -43.52
C ASP A 19 -13.61 -29.48 -42.39
N LYS A 20 -13.33 -30.77 -42.49
CA LYS A 20 -13.65 -31.74 -41.43
C LYS A 20 -12.90 -31.46 -40.13
N VAL A 21 -11.59 -31.17 -40.22
CA VAL A 21 -10.77 -30.84 -39.06
C VAL A 21 -11.27 -29.56 -38.38
N LEU A 22 -11.65 -28.54 -39.15
CA LEU A 22 -12.21 -27.30 -38.60
C LEU A 22 -13.51 -27.56 -37.82
N VAL A 23 -14.40 -28.39 -38.36
CA VAL A 23 -15.67 -28.73 -37.70
C VAL A 23 -15.45 -29.51 -36.39
N GLU A 24 -14.53 -30.47 -36.37
CA GLU A 24 -14.22 -31.23 -35.15
C GLU A 24 -13.53 -30.36 -34.09
N ILE A 25 -12.63 -29.45 -34.49
CA ILE A 25 -12.05 -28.44 -33.59
C ILE A 25 -13.16 -27.56 -33.00
N TYR A 26 -14.08 -27.08 -33.84
CA TYR A 26 -15.18 -26.24 -33.38
C TYR A 26 -16.10 -26.98 -32.39
N LYS A 27 -16.43 -28.25 -32.64
CA LYS A 27 -17.22 -29.08 -31.71
C LYS A 27 -16.56 -29.21 -30.34
N ALA A 28 -15.24 -29.41 -30.31
CA ALA A 28 -14.45 -29.59 -29.10
C ALA A 28 -14.32 -28.33 -28.21
N LEU A 29 -14.70 -27.15 -28.72
CA LEU A 29 -14.62 -25.91 -27.96
C LEU A 29 -15.73 -25.80 -26.88
N PRO A 30 -15.41 -25.24 -25.69
CA PRO A 30 -16.41 -24.84 -24.71
C PRO A 30 -17.38 -23.79 -25.27
N LYS A 31 -18.63 -23.79 -24.79
CA LYS A 31 -19.69 -22.89 -25.29
C LYS A 31 -19.29 -21.40 -25.24
N SER A 32 -18.59 -20.99 -24.18
CA SER A 32 -18.09 -19.61 -24.01
C SER A 32 -17.03 -19.18 -25.02
N LYS A 33 -16.41 -20.11 -25.75
CA LYS A 33 -15.41 -19.83 -26.79
C LYS A 33 -15.95 -19.94 -28.20
N LYS A 34 -17.15 -20.51 -28.37
CA LYS A 34 -17.84 -20.58 -29.67
C LYS A 34 -18.31 -19.20 -30.10
N GLU A 35 -18.86 -18.40 -29.18
CA GLU A 35 -19.33 -17.03 -29.46
C GLU A 35 -18.24 -16.12 -30.05
N ASP A 36 -17.01 -16.21 -29.54
CA ASP A 36 -15.85 -15.45 -30.05
C ASP A 36 -15.42 -15.90 -31.46
N ILE A 37 -15.59 -17.18 -31.78
CA ILE A 37 -15.13 -17.82 -33.02
C ILE A 37 -16.21 -17.78 -34.12
N ASP A 38 -17.49 -17.76 -33.75
CA ASP A 38 -18.62 -17.66 -34.68
C ASP A 38 -18.50 -16.42 -35.57
N LEU A 39 -18.08 -15.30 -34.99
CA LEU A 39 -17.85 -14.05 -35.71
C LEU A 39 -16.71 -14.16 -36.75
N LEU A 40 -15.67 -14.96 -36.46
CA LEU A 40 -14.55 -15.20 -37.37
C LEU A 40 -14.92 -16.16 -38.52
N ILE A 41 -15.80 -17.14 -38.25
CA ILE A 41 -16.30 -18.07 -39.26
C ILE A 41 -17.27 -17.35 -40.21
N LEU A 42 -18.13 -16.48 -39.67
CA LEU A 42 -19.11 -15.71 -40.46
C LEU A 42 -18.44 -14.61 -41.29
N ASN A 43 -17.32 -14.04 -40.83
CA ASN A 43 -16.59 -12.97 -41.51
C ASN A 43 -15.09 -13.30 -41.68
N PRO A 44 -14.71 -14.27 -42.55
CA PRO A 44 -13.34 -14.76 -42.67
C PRO A 44 -12.34 -13.71 -43.21
N ASN A 45 -12.84 -12.70 -43.93
CA ASN A 45 -12.02 -11.60 -44.47
C ASN A 45 -11.79 -10.46 -43.46
N ASP A 46 -12.47 -10.47 -42.32
CA ASP A 46 -12.31 -9.47 -41.25
C ASP A 46 -11.13 -9.79 -40.31
N SER A 47 -10.25 -10.70 -40.75
CA SER A 47 -9.04 -11.12 -40.04
C SER A 47 -7.95 -10.04 -39.94
N THR A 48 -8.25 -8.79 -40.32
CA THR A 48 -7.48 -7.66 -39.80
C THR A 48 -7.75 -7.56 -38.32
N LYS A 49 -6.80 -8.07 -37.53
CA LYS A 49 -6.60 -7.77 -36.11
C LYS A 49 -7.38 -6.50 -35.72
N LYS A 50 -8.53 -6.67 -35.06
CA LYS A 50 -8.73 -5.89 -33.83
C LYS A 50 -7.60 -6.32 -32.91
N LYS A 51 -6.39 -5.79 -33.15
CA LYS A 51 -5.64 -5.19 -32.05
C LYS A 51 -6.73 -4.34 -31.45
N SER A 52 -7.27 -4.72 -30.30
CA SER A 52 -7.90 -3.71 -29.48
C SER A 52 -6.89 -2.58 -29.51
N LYS A 53 -7.19 -1.49 -30.23
CA LYS A 53 -6.61 -0.22 -29.84
C LYS A 53 -6.93 -0.24 -28.36
N ILE A 54 -5.90 -0.35 -27.53
CA ILE A 54 -6.05 -0.04 -26.12
C ILE A 54 -6.62 1.36 -26.22
N GLU A 55 -7.93 1.49 -26.08
CA GLU A 55 -8.57 2.79 -26.06
C GLU A 55 -7.80 3.54 -25.01
N LYS A 56 -7.21 4.66 -25.42
CA LYS A 56 -6.41 5.48 -24.52
C LYS A 56 -7.35 5.77 -23.35
N VAL A 57 -7.03 5.19 -22.19
CA VAL A 57 -7.88 5.34 -21.01
C VAL A 57 -7.93 6.84 -20.72
N ASP A 58 -9.13 7.40 -20.77
CA ASP A 58 -9.33 8.81 -20.49
C ASP A 58 -9.41 9.00 -18.98
N ILE A 59 -8.48 9.79 -18.44
CA ILE A 59 -8.39 10.05 -17.00
C ILE A 59 -9.67 10.68 -16.46
N THR A 60 -10.36 11.51 -17.25
CA THR A 60 -11.57 12.24 -16.81
C THR A 60 -12.74 11.28 -16.58
N ASN A 61 -12.92 10.33 -17.50
CA ASN A 61 -13.93 9.29 -17.37
C ASN A 61 -13.60 8.33 -16.23
N LEU A 62 -12.33 7.96 -16.10
CA LEU A 62 -11.85 7.08 -15.03
C LEU A 62 -12.05 7.72 -13.64
N GLU A 63 -11.70 9.00 -13.50
CA GLU A 63 -11.93 9.81 -12.30
C GLU A 63 -13.41 9.84 -11.92
N SER A 64 -14.30 10.13 -12.88
CA SER A 64 -15.73 10.15 -12.64
C SER A 64 -16.26 8.81 -12.15
N GLU A 65 -15.78 7.70 -12.74
CA GLU A 65 -16.19 6.36 -12.34
C GLU A 65 -15.68 5.98 -10.94
N ILE A 66 -14.42 6.30 -10.62
CA ILE A 66 -13.81 6.07 -9.30
C ILE A 66 -14.53 6.90 -8.23
N ASN A 67 -14.78 8.17 -8.49
CA ASN A 67 -15.46 9.06 -7.55
C ASN A 67 -16.89 8.56 -7.26
N TYR A 68 -17.60 8.07 -8.28
CA TYR A 68 -18.90 7.44 -8.08
C TYR A 68 -18.78 6.15 -7.24
N PHE A 69 -17.79 5.31 -7.52
CA PHE A 69 -17.51 4.09 -6.75
C PHE A 69 -17.24 4.39 -5.27
N ILE A 70 -16.33 5.32 -4.98
CA ILE A 70 -15.97 5.75 -3.62
C ILE A 70 -17.18 6.35 -2.91
N LYS A 71 -17.93 7.22 -3.58
CA LYS A 71 -19.17 7.80 -3.03
C LYS A 71 -20.17 6.71 -2.66
N CYS A 72 -20.38 5.73 -3.53
CA CYS A 72 -21.30 4.62 -3.24
C CYS A 72 -20.83 3.76 -2.07
N ALA A 73 -19.53 3.48 -1.98
CA ALA A 73 -18.94 2.72 -0.89
C ALA A 73 -19.09 3.44 0.45
N ASN A 74 -18.82 4.75 0.50
CA ASN A 74 -19.01 5.56 1.70
C ASN A 74 -20.47 5.78 2.11
N ASN A 75 -21.45 5.47 1.24
CA ASN A 75 -22.89 5.50 1.54
C ASN A 75 -23.46 4.09 1.79
N ASP A 76 -22.61 3.12 2.14
CA ASP A 76 -22.97 1.75 2.49
C ASP A 76 -23.71 0.96 1.38
N LEU A 77 -23.67 1.45 0.13
CA LEU A 77 -24.38 0.84 -0.99
C LEU A 77 -23.72 -0.46 -1.47
N TYR A 78 -22.51 -0.75 -1.01
CA TYR A 78 -21.80 -2.01 -1.30
C TYR A 78 -21.97 -3.08 -0.23
N ILE A 79 -22.40 -2.72 0.98
CA ILE A 79 -22.66 -3.68 2.07
C ILE A 79 -24.16 -4.03 2.16
N ALA A 80 -25.04 -3.03 2.07
CA ALA A 80 -26.47 -3.22 2.33
C ALA A 80 -27.32 -3.40 1.06
N PRO A 81 -28.47 -4.11 1.14
CA PRO A 81 -29.48 -4.14 0.10
C PRO A 81 -29.97 -2.74 -0.29
N ASN A 82 -29.91 -2.41 -1.58
CA ASN A 82 -30.37 -1.12 -2.10
C ASN A 82 -30.77 -1.23 -3.59
N ARG A 83 -31.41 -0.18 -4.14
CA ARG A 83 -31.88 -0.12 -5.53
C ARG A 83 -30.84 0.43 -6.53
N ILE A 84 -29.75 0.98 -6.03
CA ILE A 84 -28.73 1.67 -6.83
C ILE A 84 -27.69 0.67 -7.33
N ILE A 85 -27.21 -0.20 -6.44
CA ILE A 85 -26.23 -1.25 -6.72
C ILE A 85 -26.87 -2.61 -6.55
N SER A 86 -26.97 -3.32 -7.67
CA SER A 86 -27.51 -4.67 -7.70
C SER A 86 -26.70 -5.62 -6.81
N LYS A 87 -27.35 -6.69 -6.31
CA LYS A 87 -26.66 -7.72 -5.50
C LYS A 87 -25.43 -8.28 -6.22
N SER A 88 -25.53 -8.52 -7.54
CA SER A 88 -24.41 -9.04 -8.34
C SER A 88 -23.24 -8.08 -8.37
N GLU A 89 -23.50 -6.78 -8.55
CA GLU A 89 -22.45 -5.77 -8.57
C GLU A 89 -21.80 -5.55 -7.22
N ARG A 90 -22.57 -5.65 -6.13
CA ARG A 90 -22.00 -5.60 -4.78
C ARG A 90 -20.93 -6.66 -4.60
N PHE A 91 -21.18 -7.91 -4.98
CA PHE A 91 -20.17 -8.98 -4.89
C PHE A 91 -18.98 -8.83 -5.86
N LYS A 92 -19.12 -7.99 -6.90
CA LYS A 92 -18.08 -7.76 -7.92
C LYS A 92 -17.25 -6.51 -7.67
N TRP A 93 -17.43 -5.80 -6.54
CA TRP A 93 -16.72 -4.57 -6.20
C TRP A 93 -15.20 -4.70 -6.39
N ARG A 94 -14.61 -5.82 -5.96
CA ARG A 94 -13.16 -6.09 -6.05
C ARG A 94 -12.65 -6.13 -7.48
N PHE A 95 -13.46 -6.59 -8.43
CA PHE A 95 -13.08 -6.59 -9.84
C PHE A 95 -13.09 -5.18 -10.43
N LYS A 96 -14.04 -4.33 -10.01
CA LYS A 96 -14.02 -2.89 -10.37
C LYS A 96 -12.78 -2.21 -9.79
N ALA A 97 -12.50 -2.42 -8.51
CA ALA A 97 -11.31 -1.89 -7.83
C ALA A 97 -9.98 -2.32 -8.50
N MET A 98 -9.80 -3.61 -8.77
CA MET A 98 -8.61 -4.12 -9.46
C MET A 98 -8.44 -3.51 -10.86
N ARG A 99 -9.55 -3.31 -11.59
CA ARG A 99 -9.51 -2.63 -12.89
C ARG A 99 -9.05 -1.18 -12.73
N PHE A 100 -9.63 -0.42 -11.79
CA PHE A 100 -9.24 0.96 -11.54
C PHE A 100 -7.76 1.10 -11.24
N ILE A 101 -7.23 0.31 -10.29
CA ILE A 101 -5.81 0.35 -9.94
C ILE A 101 -4.94 0.06 -11.17
N LYS A 102 -5.29 -0.97 -11.94
CA LYS A 102 -4.55 -1.34 -13.16
C LYS A 102 -4.56 -0.21 -14.19
N GLU A 103 -5.69 0.45 -14.40
CA GLU A 103 -5.84 1.53 -15.38
C GLU A 103 -5.11 2.81 -14.93
N LEU A 104 -5.20 3.18 -13.65
CA LEU A 104 -4.47 4.33 -13.07
C LEU A 104 -2.95 4.16 -13.19
N ARG A 105 -2.43 2.93 -13.09
CA ARG A 105 -1.00 2.61 -13.26
C ARG A 105 -0.49 2.85 -14.68
N LEU A 106 -1.36 2.94 -15.70
CA LEU A 106 -0.97 3.17 -17.10
C LEU A 106 -0.51 4.61 -17.36
N PHE A 107 -0.89 5.56 -16.50
CA PHE A 107 -0.50 6.96 -16.65
C PHE A 107 0.91 7.19 -16.10
N ASP A 108 1.75 7.87 -16.89
CA ASP A 108 3.11 8.22 -16.49
C ASP A 108 3.08 9.21 -15.32
N PRO A 109 3.65 8.88 -14.14
CA PRO A 109 3.66 9.75 -12.96
C PRO A 109 4.18 11.17 -13.22
N LYS A 110 5.03 11.39 -14.23
CA LYS A 110 5.60 12.70 -14.54
C LYS A 110 4.64 13.66 -15.25
N THR A 111 3.48 13.18 -15.67
CA THR A 111 2.47 13.97 -16.38
C THR A 111 1.39 14.47 -15.41
N GLU A 112 0.65 15.52 -15.80
CA GLU A 112 -0.49 16.01 -15.02
C GLU A 112 -1.60 14.95 -14.87
N GLU A 113 -1.88 14.20 -15.95
CA GLU A 113 -2.79 13.06 -15.90
C GLU A 113 -2.29 11.98 -14.92
N GLY A 114 -0.98 11.72 -14.90
CA GLY A 114 -0.38 10.76 -13.96
C GLY A 114 -0.38 11.22 -12.50
N PHE A 115 -0.28 12.52 -12.25
CA PHE A 115 -0.46 13.07 -10.89
C PHE A 115 -1.90 12.89 -10.42
N THR A 116 -2.87 13.20 -11.28
CA THR A 116 -4.29 12.97 -11.04
C THR A 116 -4.57 11.48 -10.78
N ALA A 117 -4.00 10.59 -11.60
CA ALA A 117 -4.12 9.15 -11.40
C ALA A 117 -3.54 8.69 -10.05
N SER A 118 -2.45 9.31 -9.60
CA SER A 118 -1.82 8.98 -8.32
C SER A 118 -2.63 9.47 -7.11
N LYS A 119 -3.33 10.61 -7.24
CA LYS A 119 -4.32 11.06 -6.23
C LYS A 119 -5.51 10.10 -6.17
N LEU A 120 -6.03 9.65 -7.31
CA LEU A 120 -7.13 8.67 -7.34
C LEU A 120 -6.70 7.31 -6.75
N LEU A 121 -5.47 6.87 -6.98
CA LEU A 121 -4.91 5.69 -6.30
C LEU A 121 -4.89 5.89 -4.78
N LYS A 122 -4.53 7.09 -4.30
CA LYS A 122 -4.55 7.43 -2.88
C LYS A 122 -5.97 7.40 -2.30
N GLU A 123 -6.95 7.94 -2.99
CA GLU A 123 -8.34 7.89 -2.52
C GLU A 123 -8.90 6.46 -2.44
N LEU A 124 -8.54 5.62 -3.41
CA LEU A 124 -8.84 4.19 -3.37
C LEU A 124 -8.13 3.50 -2.20
N TYR A 125 -6.85 3.81 -1.96
CA TYR A 125 -6.10 3.32 -0.81
C TYR A 125 -6.76 3.71 0.52
N ASP A 126 -7.23 4.94 0.66
CA ASP A 126 -7.93 5.41 1.86
C ASP A 126 -9.24 4.68 2.07
N LEU A 127 -10.00 4.46 1.00
CA LEU A 127 -11.22 3.67 1.05
C LEU A 127 -10.96 2.23 1.51
N PHE A 128 -9.93 1.57 0.95
CA PHE A 128 -9.61 0.19 1.32
C PHE A 128 -9.02 0.09 2.73
N SER A 129 -8.19 1.04 3.14
CA SER A 129 -7.67 1.13 4.51
C SER A 129 -8.82 1.30 5.51
N LYS A 130 -9.77 2.18 5.22
CA LYS A 130 -11.01 2.31 6.00
C LYS A 130 -11.82 1.01 6.00
N ALA A 131 -11.98 0.35 4.86
CA ALA A 131 -12.73 -0.90 4.75
C ALA A 131 -12.07 -2.08 5.48
N SER A 132 -10.78 -2.01 5.83
CA SER A 132 -10.12 -3.02 6.68
C SER A 132 -10.58 -2.95 8.14
N HIS A 133 -11.18 -1.84 8.57
CA HIS A 133 -11.65 -1.63 9.94
C HIS A 133 -13.18 -1.45 10.03
N TYR A 134 -13.83 -1.05 8.94
CA TYR A 134 -15.27 -0.80 8.89
C TYR A 134 -15.93 -1.66 7.80
N TYR A 135 -17.15 -2.14 8.05
CA TYR A 135 -17.93 -2.95 7.10
C TYR A 135 -18.46 -2.13 5.92
N ILE A 136 -17.57 -1.74 5.01
CA ILE A 136 -17.91 -1.04 3.75
C ILE A 136 -18.25 -2.05 2.65
N PHE A 137 -17.56 -3.19 2.66
CA PHE A 137 -17.76 -4.29 1.74
C PHE A 137 -18.13 -5.55 2.52
N SER A 138 -18.60 -6.58 1.81
CA SER A 138 -18.98 -7.86 2.41
C SER A 138 -17.80 -8.68 2.99
N ASN A 139 -16.59 -8.14 3.02
CA ASN A 139 -15.37 -8.80 3.49
C ASN A 139 -14.56 -7.83 4.37
N ASP A 140 -13.88 -8.37 5.37
CA ASP A 140 -13.01 -7.65 6.32
C ASP A 140 -11.56 -7.51 5.84
N ASN A 141 -11.18 -8.18 4.75
CA ASN A 141 -9.85 -8.06 4.14
C ASN A 141 -9.92 -7.48 2.71
N PRO A 142 -10.09 -6.15 2.55
CA PRO A 142 -10.23 -5.52 1.24
C PRO A 142 -8.96 -5.63 0.39
N PHE A 143 -7.78 -5.40 0.97
CA PHE A 143 -6.48 -5.52 0.28
C PHE A 143 -6.24 -6.95 -0.25
N GLY A 144 -6.49 -7.97 0.57
CA GLY A 144 -6.46 -9.37 0.12
C GLY A 144 -7.47 -9.67 -1.00
N SER A 145 -8.64 -9.03 -0.98
CA SER A 145 -9.69 -9.23 -2.01
C SER A 145 -9.30 -8.67 -3.38
N ILE A 146 -8.53 -7.59 -3.39
CA ILE A 146 -8.00 -6.96 -4.61
C ILE A 146 -6.59 -7.45 -4.95
N LYS A 147 -6.01 -8.36 -4.15
CA LYS A 147 -4.68 -8.94 -4.31
C LYS A 147 -3.56 -7.90 -4.32
N GLU A 148 -3.68 -6.90 -3.45
CA GLU A 148 -2.66 -5.87 -3.25
C GLU A 148 -2.16 -5.93 -1.80
N SER A 149 -0.89 -5.59 -1.58
CA SER A 149 -0.35 -5.33 -0.24
C SER A 149 -0.61 -3.87 0.11
N GLN A 150 -1.10 -3.60 1.33
CA GLN A 150 -1.29 -2.24 1.80
C GLN A 150 0.01 -1.45 1.80
N VAL A 151 1.11 -2.06 2.29
CA VAL A 151 2.43 -1.43 2.29
C VAL A 151 2.91 -1.13 0.88
N SER A 152 2.85 -2.11 -0.03
CA SER A 152 3.35 -1.93 -1.41
C SER A 152 2.57 -0.86 -2.16
N LEU A 153 1.24 -0.82 -2.01
CA LEU A 153 0.41 0.19 -2.67
C LEU A 153 0.68 1.59 -2.09
N ALA A 154 0.84 1.71 -0.77
CA ALA A 154 1.21 2.97 -0.12
C ALA A 154 2.55 3.50 -0.65
N CYS A 155 3.57 2.65 -0.72
CA CYS A 155 4.89 3.01 -1.26
C CYS A 155 4.81 3.49 -2.70
N GLU A 156 4.07 2.78 -3.55
CA GLU A 156 3.85 3.15 -4.94
C GLU A 156 3.20 4.54 -5.05
N ILE A 157 2.14 4.79 -4.27
CA ILE A 157 1.44 6.07 -4.27
C ILE A 157 2.38 7.21 -3.89
N VAL A 158 3.14 7.07 -2.79
CA VAL A 158 4.08 8.11 -2.33
C VAL A 158 5.17 8.38 -3.38
N ASP A 159 5.78 7.34 -3.94
CA ASP A 159 6.81 7.49 -4.95
C ASP A 159 6.27 8.22 -6.19
N ARG A 160 5.07 7.84 -6.67
CA ARG A 160 4.43 8.47 -7.83
C ARG A 160 4.06 9.94 -7.58
N LEU A 161 3.50 10.26 -6.41
CA LEU A 161 3.13 11.63 -6.05
C LEU A 161 4.35 12.56 -6.01
N LEU A 162 5.44 12.12 -5.38
CA LEU A 162 6.66 12.92 -5.18
C LEU A 162 7.55 13.00 -6.43
N ILE A 163 7.43 12.06 -7.37
CA ILE A 163 8.05 12.18 -8.70
C ILE A 163 7.50 13.39 -9.45
N ASN A 164 6.20 13.68 -9.31
CA ASN A 164 5.54 14.76 -10.03
C ASN A 164 5.68 16.11 -9.32
N ASN A 165 5.35 16.15 -8.03
CA ASN A 165 5.12 17.38 -7.31
C ASN A 165 5.54 17.23 -5.83
N LYS A 166 6.45 18.10 -5.38
CA LYS A 166 7.00 18.10 -4.01
C LYS A 166 6.54 19.28 -3.17
N LYS A 167 5.42 19.91 -3.53
CA LYS A 167 4.79 20.97 -2.72
C LYS A 167 4.25 20.42 -1.41
N ASP A 168 4.09 21.31 -0.44
CA ASP A 168 3.59 21.00 0.90
C ASP A 168 2.30 20.18 0.90
N GLU A 169 1.33 20.54 0.05
CA GLU A 169 0.06 19.80 -0.07
C GLU A 169 0.27 18.33 -0.46
N THR A 170 1.24 18.05 -1.34
CA THR A 170 1.57 16.67 -1.73
C THR A 170 2.28 15.94 -0.59
N ILE A 171 3.20 16.61 0.12
CA ILE A 171 3.91 16.02 1.25
C ILE A 171 2.91 15.68 2.37
N GLN A 172 1.96 16.57 2.65
CA GLN A 172 0.86 16.33 3.59
C GLN A 172 -0.01 15.14 3.13
N LEU A 173 -0.30 15.04 1.84
CA LEU A 173 -1.05 13.89 1.29
C LEU A 173 -0.29 12.58 1.51
N CYS A 174 1.04 12.54 1.32
CA CYS A 174 1.86 11.38 1.63
C CYS A 174 1.86 11.06 3.14
N ALA A 175 2.06 12.06 3.99
CA ALA A 175 2.07 11.91 5.44
C ALA A 175 0.71 11.44 6.00
N SER A 176 -0.40 11.74 5.30
CA SER A 176 -1.74 11.28 5.71
C SER A 176 -1.89 9.75 5.75
N ILE A 177 -0.99 9.00 5.08
CA ILE A 177 -0.96 7.53 5.11
C ILE A 177 -0.76 7.00 6.53
N PHE A 178 0.02 7.68 7.36
CA PHE A 178 0.26 7.28 8.76
C PHE A 178 -1.01 7.28 9.63
N ASN A 179 -2.07 7.96 9.16
CA ASN A 179 -3.33 8.07 9.88
C ASN A 179 -4.40 7.11 9.34
N GLN A 180 -4.08 6.27 8.36
CA GLN A 180 -5.01 5.31 7.80
C GLN A 180 -5.05 4.04 8.63
N PRO A 181 -6.23 3.40 8.79
CA PRO A 181 -6.32 2.11 9.46
C PRO A 181 -5.56 1.04 8.68
N LEU A 182 -4.92 0.13 9.39
CA LEU A 182 -4.11 -0.92 8.78
C LEU A 182 -4.96 -2.16 8.46
N ASP A 183 -4.57 -2.94 7.47
CA ASP A 183 -5.09 -4.29 7.37
C ASP A 183 -4.53 -5.16 8.50
N ALA A 184 -5.25 -6.24 8.85
CA ALA A 184 -4.90 -7.09 9.99
C ALA A 184 -3.51 -7.75 9.88
N ASN A 185 -2.89 -7.75 8.69
CA ASN A 185 -1.58 -8.35 8.44
C ASN A 185 -0.48 -7.30 8.27
N THR A 186 -0.79 -6.00 8.40
CA THR A 186 0.16 -4.92 8.18
C THR A 186 0.56 -4.30 9.52
N LEU A 187 1.87 -4.27 9.78
CA LEU A 187 2.39 -3.62 10.98
C LEU A 187 2.61 -2.13 10.72
N SER A 188 2.30 -1.29 11.70
CA SER A 188 2.49 0.17 11.60
C SER A 188 3.95 0.54 11.34
N ILE A 189 4.89 -0.22 11.91
CA ILE A 189 6.32 -0.03 11.70
C ILE A 189 6.72 -0.19 10.23
N GLU A 190 6.08 -1.10 9.48
CA GLU A 190 6.40 -1.32 8.07
C GLU A 190 5.96 -0.13 7.21
N ILE A 191 4.78 0.43 7.48
CA ILE A 191 4.32 1.66 6.82
C ILE A 191 5.25 2.82 7.18
N VAL A 192 5.56 3.01 8.47
CA VAL A 192 6.45 4.09 8.93
C VAL A 192 7.81 4.00 8.23
N ALA A 193 8.46 2.84 8.29
CA ALA A 193 9.77 2.61 7.70
C ALA A 193 9.81 2.98 6.21
N ASN A 194 8.90 2.39 5.44
CA ASN A 194 8.95 2.49 4.00
C ASN A 194 8.55 3.89 3.52
N ILE A 195 7.54 4.51 4.12
CA ILE A 195 7.14 5.86 3.73
C ILE A 195 8.19 6.89 4.14
N CYS A 196 8.79 6.79 5.33
CA CYS A 196 9.88 7.69 5.74
C CYS A 196 11.10 7.56 4.82
N ALA A 197 11.47 6.33 4.45
CA ALA A 197 12.55 6.09 3.49
C ALA A 197 12.26 6.73 2.11
N LEU A 198 11.01 6.71 1.65
CA LEU A 198 10.61 7.39 0.41
C LEU A 198 10.64 8.92 0.54
N LEU A 199 10.15 9.48 1.65
CA LEU A 199 10.24 10.92 1.92
C LEU A 199 11.69 11.40 1.91
N TYR A 200 12.59 10.62 2.52
CA TYR A 200 14.04 10.87 2.50
C TYR A 200 14.63 10.72 1.09
N LYS A 201 14.36 9.61 0.38
CA LYS A 201 14.79 9.38 -1.02
C LYS A 201 14.40 10.54 -1.93
N HIS A 202 13.21 11.09 -1.76
CA HIS A 202 12.69 12.20 -2.54
C HIS A 202 13.17 13.58 -2.06
N LYS A 203 13.99 13.65 -1.01
CA LYS A 203 14.55 14.87 -0.43
C LYS A 203 13.45 15.84 0.06
N VAL A 204 12.46 15.29 0.74
CA VAL A 204 11.36 16.05 1.38
C VAL A 204 11.20 15.69 2.87
N ALA A 205 12.25 15.09 3.47
CA ALA A 205 12.22 14.62 4.84
C ALA A 205 12.08 15.77 5.84
N ASP A 206 12.80 16.88 5.64
CA ASP A 206 12.78 18.02 6.55
C ASP A 206 11.41 18.72 6.57
N GLU A 207 10.81 18.91 5.38
CA GLU A 207 9.47 19.47 5.25
C GLU A 207 8.41 18.55 5.87
N ALA A 208 8.49 17.25 5.59
CA ALA A 208 7.60 16.25 6.18
C ALA A 208 7.74 16.22 7.72
N LEU A 209 8.97 16.28 8.22
CA LEU A 209 9.27 16.30 9.65
C LEU A 209 8.65 17.52 10.33
N HIS A 210 8.81 18.72 9.76
CA HIS A 210 8.19 19.94 10.27
C HIS A 210 6.66 19.82 10.35
N MET A 211 6.02 19.35 9.27
CA MET A 211 4.55 19.18 9.22
C MET A 211 4.04 18.13 10.21
N LEU A 212 4.75 17.01 10.36
CA LEU A 212 4.41 15.96 11.31
C LEU A 212 4.53 16.44 12.75
N ILE A 213 5.61 17.15 13.10
CA ILE A 213 5.81 17.72 14.44
C ILE A 213 4.69 18.69 14.78
N GLU A 214 4.33 19.58 13.85
CA GLU A 214 3.24 20.52 14.02
C GLU A 214 1.90 19.80 14.25
N THR A 215 1.61 18.80 13.41
CA THR A 215 0.40 17.98 13.49
C THR A 215 0.31 17.20 14.81
N CYS A 216 1.41 16.56 15.23
CA CYS A 216 1.50 15.87 16.52
C CYS A 216 1.25 16.83 17.67
N THR A 217 1.90 18.00 17.66
CA THR A 217 1.78 18.97 18.75
C THR A 217 0.34 19.46 18.92
N ARG A 218 -0.36 19.73 17.81
CA ARG A 218 -1.78 20.14 17.83
C ARG A 218 -2.72 19.01 18.25
N ASN A 219 -2.43 17.77 17.87
CA ASN A 219 -3.33 16.62 18.05
C ASN A 219 -3.03 15.76 19.27
N LYS A 220 -2.20 16.24 20.20
CA LYS A 220 -1.81 15.50 21.39
C LYS A 220 -3.04 14.99 22.17
N PRO A 221 -3.12 13.69 22.48
CA PRO A 221 -4.25 13.14 23.22
C PRO A 221 -4.26 13.62 24.68
N ASN A 222 -5.45 13.77 25.26
CA ASN A 222 -5.63 14.11 26.67
C ASN A 222 -5.27 12.92 27.58
N LYS A 223 -4.86 13.21 28.83
CA LYS A 223 -4.55 12.18 29.84
C LYS A 223 -5.85 11.63 30.44
N GLY A 224 -6.34 10.50 29.95
CA GLY A 224 -7.54 9.82 30.46
C GLY A 224 -8.14 8.92 29.39
N TYR A 225 -8.64 7.74 29.76
CA TYR A 225 -9.22 6.78 28.81
C TYR A 225 -10.64 6.47 29.24
N SER A 226 -11.59 6.64 28.33
CA SER A 226 -12.97 6.19 28.56
C SER A 226 -13.66 5.67 27.30
N THR A 227 -13.12 5.92 26.09
CA THR A 227 -13.80 5.56 24.84
C THR A 227 -12.88 4.92 23.79
N SER A 228 -13.48 4.13 22.89
CA SER A 228 -12.80 3.57 21.70
C SER A 228 -12.24 4.65 20.77
N TYR A 229 -12.87 5.82 20.71
CA TYR A 229 -12.38 6.97 19.93
C TYR A 229 -11.04 7.50 20.45
N GLU A 230 -10.87 7.58 21.78
CA GLU A 230 -9.62 8.02 22.40
C GLU A 230 -8.47 7.04 22.15
N TYR A 231 -8.78 5.74 22.02
CA TYR A 231 -7.81 4.71 21.67
C TYR A 231 -7.29 4.89 20.24
N ASP A 232 -8.18 4.99 19.24
CA ASP A 232 -7.80 5.19 17.83
C ASP A 232 -6.97 6.47 17.64
N LYS A 233 -7.38 7.57 18.30
CA LYS A 233 -6.62 8.83 18.28
C LYS A 233 -5.22 8.65 18.86
N ARG A 234 -5.09 7.90 19.96
CA ARG A 234 -3.80 7.60 20.59
C ARG A 234 -2.90 6.76 19.70
N GLU A 235 -3.46 5.75 19.05
CA GLU A 235 -2.70 4.84 18.18
C GLU A 235 -2.12 5.60 16.99
N LYS A 236 -2.94 6.38 16.29
CA LYS A 236 -2.51 7.28 15.21
C LYS A 236 -1.44 8.25 15.68
N TYR A 237 -1.64 8.87 16.84
CA TYR A 237 -0.64 9.76 17.43
C TYR A 237 0.70 9.04 17.70
N GLY A 238 0.65 7.81 18.21
CA GLY A 238 1.83 6.95 18.37
C GLY A 238 2.55 6.70 17.05
N VAL A 239 1.84 6.32 15.98
CA VAL A 239 2.43 6.12 14.65
C VAL A 239 3.11 7.38 14.12
N ASN A 240 2.51 8.55 14.30
CA ASN A 240 3.15 9.82 13.89
C ASN A 240 4.41 10.11 14.74
N VAL A 241 4.42 9.81 16.04
CA VAL A 241 5.63 9.92 16.87
C VAL A 241 6.74 9.00 16.35
N MET A 242 6.40 7.78 15.95
CA MET A 242 7.35 6.84 15.34
C MET A 242 7.89 7.38 14.01
N ALA A 243 7.03 7.94 13.16
CA ALA A 243 7.46 8.54 11.89
C ALA A 243 8.42 9.71 12.08
N ILE A 244 8.15 10.58 13.06
CA ILE A 244 9.06 11.68 13.42
C ILE A 244 10.42 11.15 13.88
N ALA A 245 10.43 10.15 14.76
CA ALA A 245 11.68 9.52 15.23
C ALA A 245 12.46 8.85 14.08
N TRP A 246 11.74 8.19 13.16
CA TRP A 246 12.34 7.58 11.98
C TRP A 246 12.96 8.63 11.06
N LEU A 247 12.26 9.73 10.77
CA LEU A 247 12.77 10.80 9.92
C LEU A 247 14.02 11.46 10.51
N TYR A 248 14.04 11.74 11.82
CA TYR A 248 15.25 12.21 12.50
C TYR A 248 16.42 11.23 12.36
N THR A 249 16.14 9.92 12.38
CA THR A 249 17.19 8.90 12.18
C THR A 249 17.74 8.95 10.76
N LEU A 250 16.88 9.09 9.75
CA LEU A 250 17.30 9.21 8.35
C LEU A 250 18.09 10.49 8.06
N THR A 251 17.87 11.55 8.84
CA THR A 251 18.65 12.81 8.78
C THR A 251 19.85 12.82 9.73
N GLU A 252 20.21 11.66 10.31
CA GLU A 252 21.34 11.48 11.24
C GLU A 252 21.24 12.28 12.56
N GLU A 253 20.03 12.76 12.90
CA GLU A 253 19.73 13.49 14.12
C GLU A 253 19.19 12.55 15.22
N TYR A 254 19.87 11.42 15.44
CA TYR A 254 19.43 10.29 16.27
C TYR A 254 18.94 10.71 17.67
N GLU A 255 19.72 11.55 18.36
CA GLU A 255 19.40 12.02 19.71
C GLU A 255 18.11 12.84 19.78
N LYS A 256 17.81 13.62 18.73
CA LYS A 256 16.54 14.37 18.64
C LYS A 256 15.38 13.41 18.43
N GLY A 257 15.54 12.40 17.58
CA GLY A 257 14.55 11.35 17.35
C GLY A 257 14.21 10.58 18.62
N ILE A 258 15.24 10.07 19.32
CA ILE A 258 15.11 9.35 20.59
C ILE A 258 14.44 10.21 21.65
N SER A 259 14.92 11.45 21.83
CA SER A 259 14.37 12.38 22.81
C SER A 259 12.90 12.72 22.51
N PHE A 260 12.56 12.90 21.22
CA PHE A 260 11.19 13.17 20.81
C PHE A 260 10.28 11.98 21.08
N PHE A 261 10.74 10.75 20.75
CA PHE A 261 10.00 9.52 21.00
C PHE A 261 9.71 9.35 22.50
N LYS A 262 10.73 9.35 23.36
CA LYS A 262 10.57 9.19 24.82
C LYS A 262 9.59 10.19 25.43
N LYS A 263 9.66 11.45 24.97
CA LYS A 263 8.81 12.54 25.47
C LYS A 263 7.36 12.41 25.02
N ASN A 264 7.11 11.90 23.82
CA ASN A 264 5.82 12.01 23.17
C ASN A 264 5.10 10.70 22.95
N TYR A 265 5.77 9.54 22.91
CA TYR A 265 5.09 8.27 22.65
C TYR A 265 4.04 8.01 23.73
N PRO A 266 2.77 7.70 23.35
CA PRO A 266 1.65 7.86 24.27
C PRO A 266 1.46 6.69 25.25
N ASP A 267 2.45 5.81 25.39
CA ASP A 267 2.41 4.71 26.36
C ASP A 267 2.82 5.11 27.78
N LYS A 268 2.13 4.53 28.74
CA LYS A 268 2.35 4.74 30.17
C LYS A 268 3.34 3.74 30.72
N ASP A 269 3.45 2.57 30.12
CA ASP A 269 4.43 1.57 30.50
C ASP A 269 5.80 1.95 29.90
N GLU A 270 6.67 2.52 30.73
CA GLU A 270 8.03 2.92 30.34
C GLU A 270 8.84 1.77 29.76
N LYS A 271 8.66 0.55 30.28
CA LYS A 271 9.38 -0.63 29.81
C LYS A 271 8.88 -1.06 28.45
N TYR A 272 7.58 -0.98 28.19
CA TYR A 272 7.04 -1.24 26.86
C TYR A 272 7.52 -0.20 25.83
N LYS A 273 7.57 1.08 26.21
CA LYS A 273 8.13 2.14 25.36
C LYS A 273 9.59 1.89 25.01
N GLU A 274 10.38 1.50 25.99
CA GLU A 274 11.80 1.23 25.81
C GLU A 274 12.03 0.06 24.83
N ASN A 275 11.26 -1.02 24.97
CA ASN A 275 11.30 -2.14 24.02
C ASN A 275 11.00 -1.68 22.59
N ILE A 276 9.96 -0.86 22.40
CA ILE A 276 9.59 -0.33 21.07
C ILE A 276 10.71 0.56 20.53
N LEU A 277 11.30 1.42 21.36
CA LEU A 277 12.38 2.31 20.94
C LEU A 277 13.61 1.53 20.50
N LEU A 278 14.00 0.49 21.23
CA LEU A 278 15.14 -0.36 20.85
C LEU A 278 14.87 -1.15 19.58
N ASP A 279 13.69 -1.76 19.43
CA ASP A 279 13.27 -2.42 18.18
C ASP A 279 13.28 -1.43 17.00
N GLN A 280 12.89 -0.18 17.24
CA GLN A 280 12.97 0.90 16.27
C GLN A 280 14.40 1.22 15.88
N ILE A 281 15.29 1.51 16.83
CA ILE A 281 16.70 1.82 16.57
C ILE A 281 17.34 0.73 15.69
N LEU A 282 17.05 -0.54 15.97
CA LEU A 282 17.51 -1.67 15.15
C LEU A 282 17.00 -1.62 13.71
N LYS A 283 15.71 -1.34 13.53
CA LYS A 283 15.09 -1.25 12.21
C LYS A 283 15.47 0.01 11.45
N TYR A 284 15.90 1.06 12.15
CA TYR A 284 16.18 2.37 11.57
C TYR A 284 17.56 2.46 10.90
N THR A 285 18.34 1.37 10.90
CA THR A 285 19.75 1.37 10.46
C THR A 285 20.61 2.39 11.19
N ALA A 286 20.25 2.72 12.44
CA ALA A 286 21.06 3.59 13.29
C ALA A 286 22.40 2.90 13.62
N PRO A 287 23.48 3.68 13.85
CA PRO A 287 24.76 3.13 14.27
C PRO A 287 24.64 2.29 15.54
N GLU A 288 25.43 1.21 15.63
CA GLU A 288 25.46 0.29 16.76
C GLU A 288 25.70 1.01 18.10
N GLU A 289 26.49 2.09 18.10
CA GLU A 289 26.77 2.93 19.28
C GLU A 289 25.50 3.54 19.87
N ILE A 290 24.54 3.94 19.03
CA ILE A 290 23.27 4.54 19.47
C ILE A 290 22.45 3.50 20.23
N TYR A 291 22.37 2.28 19.70
CA TYR A 291 21.69 1.17 20.37
C TYR A 291 22.34 0.83 21.71
N ILE A 292 23.67 0.71 21.75
CA ILE A 292 24.42 0.39 22.98
C ILE A 292 24.19 1.46 24.04
N LYS A 293 24.31 2.74 23.65
CA LYS A 293 24.11 3.87 24.57
C LYS A 293 22.71 3.85 25.18
N GLU A 294 21.70 3.63 24.35
CA GLU A 294 20.30 3.60 24.77
C GLU A 294 20.01 2.38 25.68
N TYR A 295 20.54 1.21 25.32
CA TYR A 295 20.44 -0.01 26.11
C TYR A 295 21.09 0.18 27.50
N GLU A 296 22.31 0.71 27.57
CA GLU A 296 23.03 0.92 28.83
C GLU A 296 22.34 1.93 29.74
N ALA A 297 21.77 2.99 29.16
CA ALA A 297 21.01 3.98 29.91
C ALA A 297 19.75 3.40 30.57
N ASN A 298 19.16 2.34 29.98
CA ASN A 298 17.88 1.77 30.40
C ASN A 298 17.96 0.30 30.86
N GLU A 299 19.16 -0.23 31.10
CA GLU A 299 19.40 -1.66 31.39
C GLU A 299 18.49 -2.21 32.50
N LYS A 300 18.23 -1.41 33.55
CA LYS A 300 17.35 -1.80 34.66
C LYS A 300 15.90 -2.02 34.23
N LEU A 301 15.40 -1.23 33.29
CA LEU A 301 14.05 -1.39 32.75
C LEU A 301 14.00 -2.63 31.85
N ILE A 302 15.02 -2.80 31.01
CA ILE A 302 15.14 -3.90 30.04
C ILE A 302 15.29 -5.26 30.74
N LYS A 303 16.03 -5.35 31.85
CA LYS A 303 16.15 -6.57 32.69
C LYS A 303 14.84 -7.14 33.16
N ASN A 304 13.83 -6.30 33.31
CA ASN A 304 12.50 -6.74 33.72
C ASN A 304 11.60 -7.10 32.53
N SER A 305 12.11 -7.02 31.29
CA SER A 305 11.42 -7.22 30.01
C SER A 305 11.24 -8.66 29.59
N HIS A 306 10.12 -8.93 28.93
CA HIS A 306 9.90 -10.21 28.24
C HIS A 306 10.82 -10.36 27.02
N LEU A 307 11.38 -9.25 26.52
CA LEU A 307 12.38 -9.22 25.44
C LEU A 307 13.82 -9.13 25.96
N PHE A 308 14.05 -9.32 27.27
CA PHE A 308 15.37 -9.13 27.86
C PHE A 308 16.45 -9.95 27.15
N GLU A 309 16.19 -11.23 26.90
CA GLU A 309 17.14 -12.13 26.25
C GLU A 309 17.49 -11.67 24.83
N GLU A 310 16.48 -11.36 24.01
CA GLU A 310 16.66 -10.89 22.64
C GLU A 310 17.44 -9.57 22.58
N LEU A 311 17.04 -8.58 23.39
CA LEU A 311 17.71 -7.27 23.44
C LEU A 311 19.15 -7.38 23.96
N THR A 312 19.39 -8.24 24.96
CA THR A 312 20.73 -8.50 25.51
C THR A 312 21.62 -9.17 24.47
N GLN A 313 21.07 -10.10 23.69
CA GLN A 313 21.82 -10.75 22.61
C GLN A 313 22.28 -9.72 21.58
N THR A 314 21.38 -8.87 21.10
CA THR A 314 21.72 -7.82 20.13
C THR A 314 22.75 -6.84 20.68
N TYR A 315 22.61 -6.42 21.94
CA TYR A 315 23.60 -5.60 22.62
C TYR A 315 25.00 -6.22 22.63
N ASN A 316 25.10 -7.52 22.96
CA ASN A 316 26.38 -8.23 23.00
C ASN A 316 27.00 -8.37 21.60
N GLU A 317 26.18 -8.64 20.58
CA GLU A 317 26.61 -8.69 19.19
C GLU A 317 27.18 -7.35 18.73
N PHE A 318 26.49 -6.25 19.00
CA PHE A 318 26.95 -4.89 18.65
C PHE A 318 28.22 -4.49 19.39
N LYS A 319 28.33 -4.80 20.70
CA LYS A 319 29.57 -4.58 21.45
C LYS A 319 30.77 -5.31 20.86
N LYS A 320 30.53 -6.53 20.35
CA LYS A 320 31.58 -7.30 19.68
C LYS A 320 31.98 -6.66 18.36
N ILE A 321 31.01 -6.23 17.55
CA ILE A 321 31.26 -5.54 16.26
C ILE A 321 32.16 -4.32 16.47
N ILE A 322 31.80 -3.42 17.39
CA ILE A 322 32.58 -2.20 17.66
C ILE A 322 34.01 -2.53 18.11
N LYS A 323 34.16 -3.52 18.99
CA LYS A 323 35.47 -3.98 19.46
C LYS A 323 36.33 -4.53 18.33
N ASP A 324 35.73 -5.24 17.37
CA ASP A 324 36.41 -5.86 16.24
C ASP A 324 36.73 -4.85 15.12
N THR A 325 35.94 -3.77 14.99
CA THR A 325 36.13 -2.71 13.96
C THR A 325 37.03 -1.55 14.40
N GLY A 326 37.36 -1.44 15.69
CA GLY A 326 38.37 -0.48 16.18
C GLY A 326 37.96 0.99 16.16
N HIS A 327 36.66 1.27 16.30
CA HIS A 327 36.14 2.62 16.50
C HIS A 327 36.19 3.05 17.97
#